data_AF-A0A949YGA1-F1
#
_entry.id   AF-A0A949YGA1-F1
#
_cell.length_a   1.000
_cell.length_b   1.000
_cell.length_c   1.000
_cell.angle_alpha   90.00
_cell.angle_beta   90.00
_cell.angle_gamma   90.00
#
_symmetry.space_group_name_H-M   'P 1'
#
loop_
_entity.id
_entity.type
_entity.pdbx_description
1 polymer ?
#
loop_
_entity_poly.entity_id
_entity_poly.type
_entity_poly.pdbx_seq_one_letter_code
_entity_poly.pdbx_strand_id
1 'polypeptide(L)'
;MSELRNRMIRDMQLAGLVEGTRREYLRAVRQLAAYYMVSPDQLSERNVEDYLLYVRDDLGVAKGTFAPLFTGLKFFYLHTLGYDWPLFTKKKSASHAASGCPTSAVTTTAAA
;
A
#
# COMPACT_ATOMS: atom_id res chain seq x y z
N MET A 1 -2.30 19.88 4.76
CA MET A 1 -2.14 18.46 5.15
C MET A 1 -3.52 17.95 5.54
N SER A 2 -4.06 16.93 4.88
CA SER A 2 -5.37 16.41 5.29
C SER A 2 -5.23 15.64 6.61
N GLU A 3 -6.23 15.75 7.49
CA GLU A 3 -6.28 15.02 8.77
C GLU A 3 -6.07 13.51 8.57
N LEU A 4 -6.71 12.96 7.54
CA LEU A 4 -6.62 11.55 7.17
C LEU A 4 -5.19 11.12 6.79
N ARG A 5 -4.44 11.99 6.10
CA ARG A 5 -3.03 11.74 5.77
C ARG A 5 -2.15 11.72 7.02
N ASN A 6 -2.37 12.65 7.94
CA ASN A 6 -1.61 12.72 9.19
C ASN A 6 -1.89 11.50 10.07
N ARG A 7 -3.13 11.04 10.12
CA ARG A 7 -3.52 9.81 10.81
C ARG A 7 -2.78 8.60 10.25
N MET A 8 -2.84 8.39 8.93
CA MET A 8 -2.12 7.28 8.29
C MET A 8 -0.61 7.34 8.56
N ILE A 9 0.02 8.53 8.53
CA ILE A 9 1.44 8.69 8.87
C ILE A 9 1.74 8.22 10.29
N ARG A 10 0.92 8.63 11.27
CA ARG A 10 1.08 8.20 12.66
C ARG A 10 0.91 6.69 12.81
N ASP A 11 -0.10 6.12 12.18
CA ASP A 11 -0.34 4.67 12.21
C ASP A 11 0.85 3.91 11.62
N MET A 12 1.40 4.38 10.50
CA MET A 12 2.58 3.77 9.88
C MET A 12 3.86 3.92 10.73
N GLN A 13 4.00 5.03 11.45
CA GLN A 13 5.11 5.22 12.41
C GLN A 13 4.99 4.26 13.59
N LEU A 14 3.79 4.10 14.14
CA LEU A 14 3.51 3.13 15.20
C LEU A 14 3.76 1.68 14.75
N ALA A 15 3.50 1.38 13.47
CA ALA A 15 3.81 0.10 12.86
C ALA A 15 5.31 -0.11 12.54
N GLY A 16 6.18 0.88 12.79
CA GLY A 16 7.62 0.77 12.56
C GLY A 16 8.05 0.88 11.09
N LEU A 17 7.22 1.45 10.21
CA LEU A 17 7.53 1.57 8.78
C LEU A 17 8.55 2.70 8.52
N VAL A 18 9.56 2.38 7.70
CA VAL A 18 10.57 3.36 7.26
C VAL A 18 9.97 4.44 6.35
N GLU A 19 10.60 5.61 6.30
CA GLU A 19 10.10 6.79 5.55
C GLU A 19 9.88 6.50 4.06
N GLY A 20 10.75 5.69 3.45
CA GLY A 20 10.61 5.28 2.06
C GLY A 20 9.30 4.54 1.79
N THR A 21 8.97 3.57 2.64
CA THR A 21 7.72 2.79 2.55
C THR A 21 6.51 3.65 2.85
N ARG A 22 6.60 4.53 3.86
CA ARG A 22 5.52 5.48 4.20
C ARG A 22 5.15 6.37 3.02
N ARG A 23 6.14 6.91 2.32
CA ARG A 23 5.94 7.71 1.11
C ARG A 23 5.24 6.93 0.00
N GLU A 24 5.62 5.68 -0.22
CA GLU A 24 5.04 4.85 -1.27
C GLU A 24 3.57 4.52 -0.97
N TYR A 25 3.25 4.20 0.29
CA TYR A 25 1.88 3.93 0.70
C TYR A 25 0.99 5.18 0.58
N LEU A 26 1.50 6.33 1.00
CA LEU A 26 0.82 7.62 0.80
C LEU A 26 0.64 7.97 -0.69
N ARG A 27 1.55 7.52 -1.55
CA ARG A 27 1.42 7.70 -2.99
C ARG A 27 0.30 6.82 -3.54
N ALA A 28 0.22 5.57 -3.13
CA ALA A 28 -0.84 4.64 -3.51
C ALA A 28 -2.24 5.18 -3.18
N VAL A 29 -2.45 5.65 -1.94
CA VAL A 29 -3.74 6.24 -1.52
C VAL A 29 -4.07 7.49 -2.34
N ARG A 30 -3.07 8.33 -2.64
CA ARG A 30 -3.28 9.52 -3.49
C ARG A 30 -3.66 9.15 -4.92
N GLN A 31 -3.06 8.11 -5.50
CA GLN A 31 -3.40 7.66 -6.85
C GLN A 31 -4.82 7.13 -6.94
N LEU A 32 -5.27 6.36 -5.93
CA LEU A 32 -6.65 5.90 -5.84
C LEU A 32 -7.64 7.08 -5.74
N ALA A 33 -7.36 8.04 -4.85
CA ALA A 33 -8.19 9.23 -4.69
C ALA A 33 -8.24 10.08 -5.96
N ALA A 34 -7.13 10.18 -6.69
CA ALA A 34 -7.05 10.90 -7.97
C ALA A 34 -7.81 10.18 -9.10
N TYR A 35 -7.84 8.83 -9.09
CA TYR A 35 -8.56 8.05 -10.09
C TYR A 35 -10.08 8.24 -9.99
N TYR A 36 -10.63 8.18 -8.77
CA TYR A 36 -12.07 8.38 -8.55
C TYR A 36 -12.47 9.84 -8.35
N MET A 37 -11.50 10.75 -8.15
CA MET A 37 -11.74 12.15 -7.76
C MET A 37 -12.61 12.26 -6.49
N VAL A 38 -12.54 11.25 -5.63
CA VAL A 38 -13.32 11.09 -4.41
C VAL A 38 -12.36 10.83 -3.25
N SER A 39 -12.74 11.30 -2.07
CA SER A 39 -11.96 11.08 -0.86
C SER A 39 -11.86 9.57 -0.57
N PRO A 40 -10.67 9.03 -0.26
CA PRO A 40 -10.46 7.59 -0.19
C PRO A 40 -11.22 6.89 0.94
N ASP A 41 -11.73 7.64 1.92
CA ASP A 41 -12.63 7.21 2.99
C ASP A 41 -14.08 7.00 2.52
N GLN A 42 -14.48 7.57 1.39
CA GLN A 42 -15.83 7.41 0.82
C GLN A 42 -15.92 6.29 -0.22
N LEU A 43 -14.79 5.65 -0.55
CA LEU A 43 -14.76 4.57 -1.53
C LEU A 43 -15.28 3.27 -0.92
N SER A 44 -16.06 2.54 -1.71
CA SER A 44 -16.53 1.19 -1.35
C SER A 44 -15.45 0.14 -1.66
N GLU A 45 -15.57 -1.03 -1.02
CA GLU A 45 -14.70 -2.19 -1.29
C GLU A 45 -14.62 -2.51 -2.79
N ARG A 46 -15.76 -2.49 -3.48
CA ARG A 46 -15.85 -2.78 -4.91
C ARG A 46 -15.09 -1.77 -5.77
N ASN A 47 -15.15 -0.48 -5.44
CA ASN A 47 -14.38 0.54 -6.15
C ASN A 47 -12.87 0.27 -5.99
N VAL A 48 -12.44 -0.14 -4.79
CA VAL A 48 -11.02 -0.43 -4.56
C VAL A 48 -10.59 -1.71 -5.28
N GLU A 49 -11.45 -2.72 -5.33
CA GLU A 49 -11.23 -3.94 -6.11
C GLU A 49 -11.10 -3.63 -7.61
N ASP A 50 -12.04 -2.90 -8.17
CA ASP A 50 -12.07 -2.52 -9.59
C ASP A 50 -10.81 -1.72 -9.96
N TYR A 51 -10.39 -0.80 -9.09
CA TYR A 51 -9.14 -0.05 -9.28
C TYR A 51 -7.89 -0.93 -9.25
N LEU A 52 -7.81 -1.88 -8.32
CA LEU A 52 -6.68 -2.81 -8.26
C LEU A 52 -6.61 -3.70 -9.51
N LEU A 53 -7.76 -4.13 -10.03
CA LEU A 53 -7.85 -4.85 -11.29
C LEU A 53 -7.39 -3.98 -12.47
N TYR A 54 -7.87 -2.74 -12.55
CA TYR A 54 -7.46 -1.77 -13.57
C TYR A 54 -5.94 -1.53 -13.57
N VAL A 55 -5.35 -1.32 -12.40
CA VAL A 55 -3.89 -1.09 -12.28
C VAL A 55 -3.10 -2.33 -12.72
N ARG A 56 -3.61 -3.54 -12.45
CA ARG A 56 -2.95 -4.80 -12.81
C ARG A 56 -3.09 -5.11 -14.29
N ASP A 57 -4.31 -5.01 -14.82
CA ASP A 57 -4.67 -5.56 -16.12
C ASP A 57 -4.57 -4.50 -17.23
N ASP A 58 -5.04 -3.28 -16.98
CA ASP A 58 -5.08 -2.21 -18.00
C ASP A 58 -3.77 -1.39 -18.03
N LEU A 59 -3.23 -1.01 -16.87
CA LEU A 59 -1.93 -0.30 -16.84
C LEU A 59 -0.73 -1.24 -17.06
N GLY A 60 -0.91 -2.55 -16.87
CA GLY A 60 0.18 -3.52 -16.96
C GLY A 60 1.33 -3.25 -16.00
N VAL A 61 1.04 -2.70 -14.81
CA VAL A 61 2.08 -2.30 -13.85
C VAL A 61 2.91 -3.52 -13.43
N ALA A 62 4.24 -3.38 -13.45
CA ALA A 62 5.14 -4.42 -13.00
C ALA A 62 4.83 -4.85 -11.56
N LYS A 63 4.95 -6.16 -11.26
CA LYS A 63 4.65 -6.73 -9.94
C LYS A 63 5.33 -6.00 -8.78
N GLY A 64 6.57 -5.54 -8.98
CA GLY A 64 7.34 -4.80 -7.97
C GLY A 64 6.74 -3.43 -7.62
N THR A 65 5.99 -2.82 -8.53
CA THR A 65 5.28 -1.55 -8.30
C THR A 65 3.85 -1.78 -7.81
N PHE A 66 3.21 -2.87 -8.23
CA PHE A 66 1.87 -3.25 -7.74
C PHE A 66 1.87 -3.66 -6.27
N ALA A 67 2.90 -4.40 -5.81
CA ALA A 67 2.98 -4.87 -4.43
C ALA A 67 2.91 -3.74 -3.37
N PRO A 68 3.74 -2.69 -3.42
CA PRO A 68 3.64 -1.60 -2.44
C PRO A 68 2.34 -0.79 -2.59
N LEU A 69 1.76 -0.70 -3.78
CA LEU A 69 0.46 -0.09 -4.00
C LEU A 69 -0.65 -0.86 -3.26
N PHE A 70 -0.74 -2.17 -3.51
CA PHE A 70 -1.70 -3.04 -2.84
C PHE A 70 -1.53 -3.03 -1.32
N THR A 71 -0.28 -3.15 -0.84
CA THR A 71 0.00 -3.19 0.60
C THR A 71 -0.29 -1.85 1.28
N GLY A 72 -0.06 -0.73 0.59
CA GLY A 72 -0.40 0.60 1.10
C GLY A 72 -1.90 0.84 1.23
N LEU A 73 -2.68 0.41 0.23
CA LEU A 73 -4.14 0.46 0.28
C LEU A 73 -4.70 -0.47 1.37
N LYS A 74 -4.17 -1.69 1.47
CA LYS A 74 -4.51 -2.62 2.56
C LYS A 74 -4.27 -2.00 3.92
N PHE A 75 -3.10 -1.38 4.13
CA PHE A 75 -2.77 -0.75 5.41
C PHE A 75 -3.75 0.38 5.73
N PHE A 76 -4.05 1.22 4.74
CA PHE A 76 -4.96 2.35 4.90
C PHE A 76 -6.38 1.90 5.31
N TYR A 77 -6.98 0.95 4.59
CA TYR A 77 -8.35 0.53 4.87
C TYR A 77 -8.46 -0.31 6.14
N LEU A 78 -7.51 -1.23 6.40
CA LEU A 78 -7.55 -2.08 7.59
C LEU A 78 -7.10 -1.37 8.87
N HIS A 79 -5.98 -0.65 8.85
CA HIS A 79 -5.38 -0.09 10.06
C HIS A 79 -5.82 1.36 10.33
N THR A 80 -5.87 2.20 9.29
CA THR A 80 -6.21 3.62 9.49
C THR A 80 -7.72 3.84 9.58
N LEU A 81 -8.51 3.18 8.72
CA LEU A 81 -9.97 3.32 8.70
C LEU A 81 -10.69 2.25 9.53
N GLY A 82 -10.07 1.09 9.75
CA GLY A 82 -10.65 0.02 10.57
C GLY A 82 -11.74 -0.79 9.85
N TYR A 83 -11.73 -0.82 8.51
CA TYR A 83 -12.66 -1.65 7.75
C TYR A 83 -12.22 -3.11 7.75
N ASP A 84 -13.19 -4.03 7.84
CA ASP A 84 -12.97 -5.47 7.69
C ASP A 84 -13.42 -5.93 6.30
N TRP A 85 -12.73 -5.45 5.26
CA TRP A 85 -13.07 -5.80 3.88
C TRP A 85 -12.52 -7.18 3.50
N PRO A 86 -13.37 -8.12 3.06
CA PRO A 86 -12.97 -9.42 2.52
C PRO A 86 -11.86 -9.34 1.46
N LEU A 87 -11.82 -8.26 0.67
CA LEU A 87 -10.77 -7.96 -0.31
C LEU A 87 -9.36 -8.08 0.29
N PHE A 88 -9.17 -7.61 1.53
CA PHE A 88 -7.89 -7.61 2.21
C PHE A 88 -7.79 -8.66 3.31
N THR A 89 -8.90 -9.18 3.82
CA THR A 89 -8.93 -10.14 4.93
C THR A 89 -9.14 -11.59 4.52
N LYS A 90 -9.61 -11.88 3.29
CA LYS A 90 -9.66 -13.26 2.79
C LYS A 90 -8.25 -13.85 2.79
N LYS A 91 -8.03 -14.76 3.74
CA LYS A 91 -6.85 -15.59 3.81
C LYS A 91 -6.78 -16.36 2.49
N LYS A 92 -5.81 -16.04 1.65
CA LYS A 92 -5.50 -16.85 0.46
C LYS A 92 -5.34 -18.29 0.93
N SER A 93 -6.31 -19.14 0.62
CA SER A 93 -6.13 -20.58 0.73
C SER A 93 -5.02 -20.95 -0.25
N ALA A 94 -3.86 -21.26 0.32
CA ALA A 94 -2.68 -21.87 -0.31
C ALA A 94 -1.87 -21.04 -1.35
N SER A 95 -0.58 -20.87 -1.00
CA SER A 95 0.60 -20.97 -1.89
C SER A 95 0.92 -19.82 -2.86
N HIS A 96 1.94 -19.02 -2.54
CA HIS A 96 3.30 -19.20 -3.10
C HIS A 96 4.32 -18.50 -2.19
N ALA A 97 5.46 -19.15 -2.05
CA ALA A 97 6.52 -18.88 -1.10
C ALA A 97 7.14 -17.48 -1.20
N ALA A 98 7.61 -17.02 -0.05
CA ALA A 98 8.80 -16.21 0.16
C ALA A 98 9.08 -15.06 -0.84
N SER A 99 8.77 -13.85 -0.39
CA SER A 99 9.64 -12.71 -0.67
C SER A 99 9.95 -12.03 0.66
N GLY A 100 10.84 -12.64 1.44
CA GLY A 100 11.61 -11.88 2.39
C GLY A 100 12.46 -10.91 1.58
N CYS A 101 12.30 -9.61 1.81
CA CYS A 101 13.27 -8.64 1.29
C CYS A 101 14.56 -8.84 2.09
N PRO A 102 15.69 -9.26 1.48
CA PRO A 102 16.97 -8.91 2.04
C PRO A 102 17.13 -7.42 1.75
N THR A 103 17.12 -6.60 2.80
CA THR A 103 17.55 -5.21 2.69
C THR A 103 19.06 -5.22 2.42
N SER A 104 19.46 -5.47 1.17
CA SER A 104 20.83 -5.27 0.72
C SER A 104 21.04 -3.80 0.40
N ALA A 105 21.75 -3.11 1.29
CA ALA A 105 22.76 -2.10 0.94
C ALA A 105 23.50 -1.65 2.21
N VAL A 106 24.45 -2.48 2.67
CA VAL A 106 25.59 -1.95 3.43
C VAL A 106 26.68 -1.65 2.40
N THR A 107 26.97 -0.37 2.17
CA THR A 107 28.16 0.06 1.44
C THR A 107 29.20 0.41 2.49
N THR A 108 29.99 -0.59 2.89
CA THR A 108 31.29 -0.33 3.50
C THR A 108 32.30 -0.34 2.35
N THR A 109 32.76 0.83 1.93
CA THR A 109 34.01 0.96 1.19
C THR A 109 34.94 1.82 2.03
N ALA A 110 35.94 1.15 2.60
CA ALA A 110 37.09 1.74 3.24
C ALA A 110 38.31 1.62 2.30
N ALA A 111 39.30 2.49 2.55
CA ALA A 111 40.68 2.53 2.07
C ALA A 111 40.95 3.24 0.74
N ALA A 112 41.59 4.43 0.82
CA ALA A 112 43.05 4.53 0.87
C ALA A 112 43.47 5.69 1.77
#